data_AF-A0A3P6QXA9-F1
#
_entry.id   AF-A0A3P6QXA9-F1
#
_cell.length_a   1.000
_cell.length_b   1.000
_cell.length_c   1.000
_cell.angle_alpha   90.00
_cell.angle_beta   90.00
_cell.angle_gamma   90.00
#
_symmetry.space_group_name_H-M   'P 1'
#
loop_
_entity.id
_entity.type
_entity.pdbx_description
1 polymer ?
#
loop_
_entity_poly.entity_id
_entity_poly.type
_entity_poly.pdbx_seq_one_letter_code
_entity_poly.pdbx_strand_id
1 'polypeptide(L)'
;MLEVIWRIIPKNATCAQSVKQLWERSTFLIFFYFKDCTYARFNICSDGEVKSLVPEAPWVKTEFPFVPVKKNTNKNISCSYDGTPSPQAEWFFNGYKINFSEERFRNTAQYAQRSANHTNAILSIVGINEDLFGDYMCRISNNLGSAFAVIHVSGRPGPPTVTADGSDLTWSVRAYEPVIEYRIYYRPENADEWNKYESIRAAKGDNNGDDIWQHSVSLLPYLQAGVRYEVTVKARNALGWGSFARENLLIEIPADTVEVRNDVEWLEI
;
A
#
# COMPACT_ATOMS: atom_id res chain seq x y z
N MET A 1 3.43 43.46 1.07
CA MET A 1 4.87 43.20 1.24
C MET A 1 5.12 43.21 2.74
N LEU A 2 5.29 42.04 3.37
CA LEU A 2 5.55 41.93 4.81
C LEU A 2 7.04 42.24 5.04
N GLU A 3 7.35 43.32 5.74
CA GLU A 3 8.72 43.58 6.18
C GLU A 3 9.05 42.71 7.39
N VAL A 4 10.22 42.05 7.34
CA VAL A 4 10.74 41.23 8.43
C VAL A 4 11.70 42.08 9.25
N ILE A 5 11.36 42.31 10.52
CA ILE A 5 12.22 43.06 11.45
C ILE A 5 12.93 42.05 12.37
N TRP A 6 14.27 42.08 12.38
CA TRP A 6 15.09 41.26 13.26
C TRP A 6 15.45 42.03 14.55
N ARG A 7 15.25 41.43 15.73
CA ARG A 7 15.82 41.95 16.99
C ARG A 7 16.37 40.84 17.88
N ILE A 8 17.46 41.15 18.57
CA ILE A 8 18.20 40.25 19.47
C ILE A 8 17.72 40.51 20.91
N ILE A 9 17.35 39.46 21.65
CA ILE A 9 16.92 39.55 23.06
C ILE A 9 18.00 38.95 23.98
N PRO A 10 18.32 39.61 25.13
CA PRO A 10 19.28 39.08 26.11
C PRO A 10 18.76 37.85 26.87
N LYS A 11 19.69 36.99 27.31
CA LYS A 11 19.46 35.62 27.82
C LYS A 11 18.51 35.48 29.03
N ASN A 12 18.23 36.54 29.79
CA ASN A 12 17.46 36.47 31.03
C ASN A 12 16.04 37.05 30.96
N ALA A 13 15.55 37.42 29.77
CA ALA A 13 14.18 37.91 29.64
C ALA A 13 13.18 36.74 29.53
N THR A 14 12.13 36.77 30.34
CA THR A 14 10.99 35.85 30.16
C THR A 14 10.20 36.25 28.90
N CYS A 15 9.80 35.27 28.09
CA CYS A 15 9.10 35.48 26.81
C CYS A 15 7.89 36.43 26.94
N ALA A 16 7.15 36.34 28.06
CA ALA A 16 5.98 37.18 28.34
C ALA A 16 6.30 38.68 28.55
N GLN A 17 7.44 39.03 29.16
CA GLN A 17 7.78 40.44 29.41
C GLN A 17 8.28 41.16 28.16
N SER A 18 8.92 40.43 27.24
CA SER A 18 9.44 41.02 25.99
C SER A 18 8.35 41.21 24.93
N VAL A 19 7.32 40.35 24.91
CA VAL A 19 6.19 40.44 23.97
C VAL A 19 5.24 41.58 24.34
N LYS A 20 5.04 41.86 25.63
CA LYS A 20 4.11 42.92 26.09
C LYS A 20 4.54 44.34 25.67
N GLN A 21 5.83 44.56 25.45
CA GLN A 21 6.35 45.88 25.05
C GLN A 21 6.32 46.11 23.53
N LEU A 22 6.01 45.08 22.73
CA LEU A 22 6.00 45.14 21.25
C LEU A 22 4.58 45.09 20.66
N TRP A 23 3.57 44.92 21.49
CA TRP A 23 2.18 44.65 21.08
C TRP A 23 1.27 45.89 21.13
N GLU A 24 1.79 47.09 20.90
CA GLU A 24 0.92 48.27 20.86
C GLU A 24 0.54 48.76 19.47
N ARG A 25 1.22 48.39 18.36
CA ARG A 25 0.87 49.02 17.07
C ARG A 25 1.02 48.27 15.74
N SER A 26 1.25 46.96 15.62
CA SER A 26 1.34 46.39 14.24
C SER A 26 1.11 44.88 14.03
N THR A 27 0.60 44.57 12.82
CA THR A 27 0.27 43.27 12.24
C THR A 27 1.47 42.60 11.55
N PHE A 28 2.52 42.20 12.28
CA PHE A 28 3.74 41.59 11.69
C PHE A 28 4.09 40.20 12.26
N LEU A 29 4.78 39.37 11.45
CA LEU A 29 5.47 38.15 11.88
C LEU A 29 6.80 38.51 12.57
N ILE A 30 7.05 37.96 13.76
CA ILE A 30 8.31 38.17 14.50
C ILE A 30 9.08 36.86 14.58
N PHE A 31 10.34 36.88 14.15
CA PHE A 31 11.28 35.76 14.25
C PHE A 31 12.33 36.05 15.33
N PHE A 32 12.60 35.08 16.20
CA PHE A 32 13.65 35.19 17.23
C PHE A 32 14.84 34.27 16.87
N TYR A 33 16.06 34.80 16.95
CA TYR A 33 17.31 34.06 16.77
C TYR A 33 18.11 34.11 18.07
N PHE A 34 18.47 32.96 18.63
CA PHE A 34 19.35 32.87 19.79
C PHE A 34 20.73 32.42 19.32
N LYS A 35 21.74 33.28 19.49
CA LYS A 35 23.16 32.88 19.32
C LYS A 35 23.52 31.95 20.49
N ASP A 36 23.98 30.75 20.15
CA ASP A 36 24.46 29.67 21.03
C ASP A 36 23.42 28.65 21.52
N CYS A 37 22.61 28.11 20.60
CA CYS A 37 21.91 26.85 20.82
C CYS A 37 22.28 25.84 19.73
N THR A 38 22.96 24.77 20.12
CA THR A 38 23.25 23.58 19.29
C THR A 38 21.99 22.76 18.92
N TYR A 39 20.80 23.26 19.22
CA TYR A 39 19.50 22.75 18.77
C TYR A 39 18.57 23.94 18.52
N ALA A 40 18.24 24.24 17.27
CA ALA A 40 17.22 25.25 16.96
C ALA A 40 15.83 24.65 17.20
N ARG A 41 15.10 25.14 18.21
CA ARG A 41 13.63 24.97 18.31
C ARG A 41 12.98 26.22 17.72
N PHE A 42 12.20 26.05 16.65
CA PHE A 42 11.41 27.12 16.07
C PHE A 42 10.03 27.15 16.75
N ASN A 43 9.69 28.25 17.42
CA ASN A 43 8.37 28.45 18.03
C ASN A 43 7.57 29.42 17.15
N ILE A 44 6.46 28.97 16.59
CA ILE A 44 5.47 29.83 15.91
C ILE A 44 4.34 30.06 16.90
N CYS A 45 4.12 31.31 17.32
CA CYS A 45 3.00 31.67 18.19
C CYS A 45 1.80 32.08 17.34
N SER A 46 0.81 31.19 17.21
CA SER A 46 -0.57 31.54 16.86
C SER A 46 -1.50 30.76 17.80
N ASP A 47 -2.34 31.47 18.55
CA ASP A 47 -3.39 30.96 19.45
C ASP A 47 -3.04 29.78 20.36
N GLY A 48 -2.01 29.95 21.19
CA GLY A 48 -1.96 29.31 22.51
C GLY A 48 -1.47 27.86 22.61
N GLU A 49 -1.11 27.18 21.52
CA GLU A 49 -0.43 25.87 21.61
C GLU A 49 0.99 25.95 21.04
N VAL A 50 1.99 25.84 21.90
CA VAL A 50 3.38 25.61 21.49
C VAL A 50 3.49 24.16 21.05
N LYS A 51 3.26 23.88 19.76
CA LYS A 51 3.49 22.57 19.20
C LYS A 51 4.99 22.38 19.00
N SER A 52 5.63 21.58 19.85
CA SER A 52 7.03 21.17 19.67
C SER A 52 7.14 20.32 18.41
N LEU A 53 7.50 20.94 17.29
CA LEU A 53 7.84 20.27 16.04
C LEU A 53 9.21 19.60 16.20
N VAL A 54 9.22 18.32 16.56
CA VAL A 54 10.44 17.51 16.60
C VAL A 54 10.85 17.22 15.16
N PRO A 55 12.05 17.63 14.72
CA PRO A 55 12.52 17.29 13.37
C PRO A 55 12.66 15.78 13.21
N GLU A 56 12.08 15.24 12.16
CA GLU A 56 12.02 13.82 11.85
C GLU A 56 12.09 13.56 10.34
N ALA A 57 12.77 12.47 9.97
CA ALA A 57 12.75 11.98 8.60
C ALA A 57 11.32 11.55 8.22
N PRO A 58 10.94 11.66 6.94
CA PRO A 58 9.58 11.36 6.53
C PRO A 58 9.27 9.87 6.62
N TRP A 59 8.02 9.54 6.95
CA TRP A 59 7.46 8.21 6.75
C TRP A 59 6.48 8.25 5.59
N VAL A 60 6.25 7.11 4.94
CA VAL A 60 5.25 6.97 3.87
C VAL A 60 4.66 5.57 3.88
N LYS A 61 3.37 5.48 3.56
CA LYS A 61 2.65 4.20 3.39
C LYS A 61 1.58 4.32 2.31
N THR A 62 1.21 3.19 1.72
CA THR A 62 0.03 3.05 0.88
C THR A 62 -0.93 2.07 1.52
N GLU A 63 -2.22 2.37 1.47
CA GLU A 63 -3.29 1.44 1.87
C GLU A 63 -3.47 0.32 0.83
N PHE A 64 -3.19 0.63 -0.44
CA PHE A 64 -3.40 -0.26 -1.57
C PHE A 64 -2.09 -0.48 -2.32
N PRO A 65 -1.23 -1.43 -1.88
CA PRO A 65 0.02 -1.73 -2.59
C PRO A 65 -0.22 -2.49 -3.90
N PHE A 66 -1.44 -2.99 -4.13
CA PHE A 66 -1.91 -3.46 -5.42
C PHE A 66 -3.23 -2.77 -5.76
N VAL A 67 -3.33 -2.22 -6.97
CA VAL A 67 -4.52 -1.53 -7.47
C VAL A 67 -4.96 -2.21 -8.77
N PRO A 68 -6.04 -3.00 -8.75
CA PRO A 68 -6.62 -3.52 -10.00
C PRO A 68 -7.19 -2.35 -10.80
N VAL A 69 -7.10 -2.44 -12.11
CA VAL A 69 -7.64 -1.44 -13.03
C VAL A 69 -8.32 -2.07 -14.23
N LYS A 70 -9.31 -1.36 -14.77
CA LYS A 70 -9.94 -1.69 -16.04
C LYS A 70 -9.45 -0.70 -17.09
N LYS A 71 -9.26 -1.15 -18.33
CA LYS A 71 -8.85 -0.26 -19.41
C LYS A 71 -9.84 0.90 -19.58
N ASN A 72 -9.31 2.05 -19.98
CA ASN A 72 -10.04 3.28 -20.25
C ASN A 72 -10.79 3.86 -19.04
N THR A 73 -10.42 3.49 -17.82
CA THR A 73 -10.97 4.11 -16.60
C THR A 73 -9.98 5.11 -16.01
N ASN A 74 -10.52 6.04 -15.23
CA ASN A 74 -9.71 6.96 -14.44
C ASN A 74 -9.41 6.31 -13.09
N LYS A 75 -8.18 6.46 -12.60
CA LYS A 75 -7.77 5.91 -11.32
C LYS A 75 -6.88 6.89 -10.57
N ASN A 76 -7.18 7.06 -9.29
CA ASN A 76 -6.29 7.76 -8.37
C ASN A 76 -5.55 6.71 -7.55
N ILE A 77 -4.23 6.85 -7.46
CA ILE A 77 -3.39 6.13 -6.52
C ILE A 77 -2.79 7.13 -5.54
N SER A 78 -2.57 6.71 -4.30
CA SER A 78 -2.14 7.63 -3.25
C SER A 78 -1.21 6.99 -2.22
N CYS A 79 -0.39 7.83 -1.61
CA CYS A 79 0.43 7.49 -0.47
C CYS A 79 0.22 8.52 0.64
N SER A 80 0.04 8.04 1.86
CA SER A 80 0.02 8.88 3.05
C SER A 80 1.42 9.06 3.59
N TYR A 81 1.79 10.28 3.95
CA TYR A 81 3.10 10.62 4.47
C TYR A 81 3.03 11.78 5.46
N ASP A 82 4.03 11.89 6.32
CA ASP A 82 4.27 13.08 7.12
C ASP A 82 5.78 13.22 7.40
N GLY A 83 6.20 14.37 7.88
CA GLY A 83 7.57 14.63 8.28
C GLY A 83 7.84 16.09 8.60
N THR A 84 8.90 16.33 9.37
CA THR A 84 9.29 17.66 9.83
C THR A 84 10.79 17.87 9.59
N PRO A 85 11.23 18.79 8.72
CA PRO A 85 10.46 19.74 7.92
C PRO A 85 9.55 19.09 6.88
N SER A 86 8.54 19.86 6.41
CA SER A 86 7.54 19.40 5.43
C SER A 86 8.23 18.78 4.21
N PRO A 87 8.02 17.49 3.94
CA PRO A 87 8.73 16.80 2.88
C PRO A 87 8.10 17.07 1.51
N GLN A 88 8.90 16.85 0.46
CA GLN A 88 8.49 16.88 -0.93
C GLN A 88 8.10 15.48 -1.40
N ALA A 89 7.01 15.38 -2.18
CA ALA A 89 6.59 14.16 -2.85
C ALA A 89 7.00 14.15 -4.33
N GLU A 90 7.51 13.02 -4.79
CA GLU A 90 7.86 12.76 -6.18
C GLU A 90 7.32 11.39 -6.61
N TRP A 91 6.81 11.29 -7.84
CA TRP A 91 6.32 10.03 -8.40
C TRP A 91 7.31 9.45 -9.41
N PHE A 92 7.47 8.13 -9.33
CA PHE A 92 8.29 7.33 -10.22
C PHE A 92 7.44 6.22 -10.80
N PHE A 93 7.71 5.84 -12.04
CA PHE A 93 7.09 4.71 -12.73
C PHE A 93 8.19 3.77 -13.25
N ASN A 94 8.12 2.50 -12.85
CA ASN A 94 9.10 1.46 -13.19
C ASN A 94 10.57 1.91 -12.95
N GLY A 95 10.80 2.60 -11.82
CA GLY A 95 12.12 3.08 -11.40
C GLY A 95 12.54 4.44 -11.95
N TYR A 96 11.81 5.03 -12.91
CA TYR A 96 12.13 6.32 -13.50
C TYR A 96 11.18 7.40 -13.01
N LYS A 97 11.69 8.61 -12.75
CA LYS A 97 10.87 9.74 -12.33
C LYS A 97 9.86 10.07 -13.44
N ILE A 98 8.58 10.23 -13.09
CA ILE A 98 7.54 10.53 -14.06
C ILE A 98 7.79 11.91 -14.67
N ASN A 99 7.85 11.97 -16.00
CA ASN A 99 7.85 13.22 -16.75
C ASN A 99 6.43 13.48 -17.27
N PHE A 100 5.72 14.45 -16.69
CA PHE A 100 4.35 14.80 -17.07
C PHE A 100 4.23 15.42 -18.47
N SER A 101 5.35 15.76 -19.12
CA SER A 101 5.37 16.18 -20.53
C SER A 101 5.48 15.01 -21.52
N GLU A 102 5.76 13.79 -21.03
CA GLU A 102 5.77 12.59 -21.86
C GLU A 102 4.35 12.21 -22.27
N GLU A 103 4.14 11.83 -23.54
CA GLU A 103 2.79 11.62 -24.12
C GLU A 103 1.96 10.62 -23.30
N ARG A 104 2.58 9.54 -22.81
CA ARG A 104 1.91 8.52 -21.97
C ARG A 104 1.39 9.05 -20.63
N PHE A 105 2.00 10.10 -20.07
CA PHE A 105 1.63 10.69 -18.77
C PHE A 105 1.00 12.08 -18.91
N ARG A 106 0.75 12.55 -20.13
CA ARG A 106 0.22 13.89 -20.41
C ARG A 106 -1.12 14.17 -19.75
N ASN A 107 -1.94 13.13 -19.58
CA ASN A 107 -3.24 13.22 -18.91
C ASN A 107 -3.18 12.79 -17.43
N THR A 108 -1.99 12.65 -16.86
CA THR A 108 -1.77 12.35 -15.45
C THR A 108 -1.52 13.65 -14.68
N ALA A 109 -2.12 13.79 -13.51
CA ALA A 109 -1.91 14.94 -12.63
C ALA A 109 -1.46 14.48 -11.24
N GLN A 110 -0.52 15.20 -10.63
CA GLN A 110 -0.15 15.01 -9.24
C GLN A 110 -0.62 16.18 -8.37
N TYR A 111 -1.08 15.88 -7.17
CA TYR A 111 -1.43 16.88 -6.17
C TYR A 111 -1.31 16.30 -4.76
N ALA A 112 -1.29 17.18 -3.76
CA ALA A 112 -1.23 16.80 -2.36
C ALA A 112 -2.52 17.23 -1.65
N GLN A 113 -3.06 16.35 -0.80
CA GLN A 113 -4.20 16.64 0.05
C GLN A 113 -3.78 16.58 1.52
N ARG A 114 -3.84 17.70 2.23
CA ARG A 114 -3.43 17.77 3.64
C ARG A 114 -4.59 17.36 4.54
N SER A 115 -4.32 16.44 5.47
CA SER A 115 -5.20 16.03 6.56
C SER A 115 -4.65 16.56 7.90
N ALA A 116 -5.37 16.35 9.01
CA ALA A 116 -4.94 16.83 10.32
C ALA A 116 -3.57 16.26 10.78
N ASN A 117 -3.29 14.99 10.44
CA ASN A 117 -2.14 14.24 10.96
C ASN A 117 -1.21 13.67 9.87
N HIS A 118 -1.50 13.91 8.59
CA HIS A 118 -0.69 13.44 7.47
C HIS A 118 -1.05 14.21 6.20
N THR A 119 -0.25 14.06 5.16
CA THR A 119 -0.56 14.51 3.79
C THR A 119 -0.68 13.30 2.88
N ASN A 120 -1.60 13.35 1.93
CA ASN A 120 -1.73 12.34 0.89
C ASN A 120 -1.13 12.88 -0.41
N ALA A 121 -0.08 12.24 -0.91
CA ALA A 121 0.37 12.42 -2.29
C ALA A 121 -0.55 11.62 -3.18
N ILE A 122 -1.17 12.26 -4.18
CA ILE A 122 -2.14 11.62 -5.07
C ILE A 122 -1.63 11.77 -6.50
N LEU A 123 -1.67 10.68 -7.25
CA LEU A 123 -1.47 10.65 -8.70
C LEU A 123 -2.80 10.26 -9.35
N SER A 124 -3.38 11.18 -10.10
CA SER A 124 -4.60 10.97 -10.87
C SER A 124 -4.25 10.59 -12.30
N ILE A 125 -4.58 9.36 -12.68
CA ILE A 125 -4.30 8.77 -13.98
C ILE A 125 -5.63 8.71 -14.76
N VAL A 126 -5.70 9.40 -15.89
CA VAL A 126 -6.89 9.45 -16.74
C VAL A 126 -6.73 8.49 -17.92
N GLY A 127 -7.76 7.69 -18.18
CA GLY A 127 -7.78 6.78 -19.32
C GLY A 127 -6.69 5.71 -19.28
N ILE A 128 -6.60 4.96 -18.17
CA ILE A 128 -5.53 3.98 -17.99
C ILE A 128 -5.54 2.89 -19.06
N ASN A 129 -4.37 2.58 -19.60
CA ASN A 129 -4.15 1.54 -20.60
C ASN A 129 -3.00 0.60 -20.17
N GLU A 130 -2.66 -0.39 -20.99
CA GLU A 130 -1.61 -1.36 -20.64
C GLU A 130 -0.22 -0.73 -20.50
N ASP A 131 0.08 0.33 -21.25
CA ASP A 131 1.37 1.00 -21.15
C ASP A 131 1.58 1.59 -19.77
N LEU A 132 0.48 2.03 -19.13
CA LEU A 132 0.45 2.58 -17.77
C LEU A 132 0.37 1.51 -16.67
N PHE A 133 0.44 0.22 -16.99
CA PHE A 133 0.57 -0.85 -15.99
C PHE A 133 2.01 -0.97 -15.52
N GLY A 134 2.20 -1.11 -14.21
CA GLY A 134 3.54 -1.19 -13.62
C GLY A 134 3.59 -0.69 -12.19
N ASP A 135 4.82 -0.45 -11.74
CA ASP A 135 5.11 -0.05 -10.37
C ASP A 135 5.21 1.47 -10.27
N TYR A 136 4.27 2.05 -9.54
CA TYR A 136 4.28 3.46 -9.18
C TYR A 136 4.88 3.61 -7.79
N MET A 137 5.98 4.34 -7.69
CA MET A 137 6.65 4.62 -6.42
C MET A 137 6.46 6.10 -6.05
N CYS A 138 5.90 6.34 -4.87
CA CYS A 138 5.85 7.66 -4.26
C CYS A 138 7.07 7.81 -3.35
N ARG A 139 7.98 8.71 -3.71
CA ARG A 139 9.17 9.03 -2.90
C ARG A 139 8.93 10.32 -2.14
N ILE A 140 9.10 10.27 -0.83
CA ILE A 140 8.91 11.41 0.08
C ILE A 140 10.26 11.75 0.69
N SER A 141 10.67 13.02 0.63
CA SER A 141 12.00 13.43 1.11
C SER A 141 12.02 14.79 1.80
N ASN A 142 12.83 14.91 2.84
CA ASN A 142 13.24 16.17 3.45
C ASN A 142 14.76 16.16 3.69
N ASN A 143 15.29 17.18 4.36
CA ASN A 143 16.72 17.30 4.67
C ASN A 143 17.24 16.28 5.70
N LEU A 144 16.38 15.49 6.34
CA LEU A 144 16.75 14.46 7.31
C LEU A 144 16.70 13.04 6.73
N GLY A 145 16.01 12.83 5.61
CA GLY A 145 15.97 11.54 4.96
C GLY A 145 14.91 11.43 3.87
N SER A 146 14.73 10.20 3.37
CA SER A 146 13.70 9.87 2.41
C SER A 146 13.10 8.50 2.68
N ALA A 147 11.81 8.36 2.42
CA ALA A 147 11.09 7.10 2.45
C ALA A 147 10.29 6.93 1.16
N PHE A 148 9.90 5.70 0.82
CA PHE A 148 9.11 5.43 -0.36
C PHE A 148 8.08 4.32 -0.10
N ALA A 149 6.99 4.33 -0.87
CA ALA A 149 6.06 3.21 -0.95
C ALA A 149 5.78 2.90 -2.43
N VAL A 150 5.51 1.63 -2.73
CA VAL A 150 5.28 1.13 -4.08
C VAL A 150 3.84 0.65 -4.21
N ILE A 151 3.22 1.00 -5.35
CA ILE A 151 1.87 0.62 -5.73
C ILE A 151 1.96 -0.07 -7.09
N HIS A 152 1.64 -1.36 -7.13
CA HIS A 152 1.54 -2.11 -8.37
C HIS A 152 0.16 -1.91 -9.00
N VAL A 153 0.11 -1.30 -10.18
CA VAL A 153 -1.13 -1.04 -10.93
C VAL A 153 -1.20 -1.99 -12.12
N SER A 154 -2.24 -2.80 -12.20
CA SER A 154 -2.36 -3.82 -13.25
C SER A 154 -3.81 -4.18 -13.55
N GLY A 155 -4.08 -4.55 -14.81
CA GLY A 155 -5.34 -5.19 -15.21
C GLY A 155 -5.36 -6.71 -14.98
N ARG A 156 -4.21 -7.31 -14.64
CA ARG A 156 -4.14 -8.73 -14.26
C ARG A 156 -4.73 -8.95 -12.87
N PRO A 157 -5.13 -10.17 -12.50
CA PRO A 157 -5.67 -10.43 -11.18
C PRO A 157 -4.67 -10.06 -10.09
N GLY A 158 -5.17 -9.54 -8.97
CA GLY A 158 -4.33 -9.23 -7.81
C GLY A 158 -3.74 -10.46 -7.12
N PRO A 159 -2.90 -10.25 -6.09
CA PRO A 159 -2.47 -11.34 -5.23
C PRO A 159 -3.71 -11.91 -4.51
N PRO A 160 -3.96 -13.23 -4.58
CA PRO A 160 -5.05 -13.84 -3.84
C PRO A 160 -4.84 -13.75 -2.32
N THR A 161 -5.95 -13.65 -1.59
CA THR A 161 -6.01 -13.93 -0.15
C THR A 161 -6.43 -15.39 0.01
N VAL A 162 -5.61 -16.19 0.67
CA VAL A 162 -5.83 -17.63 0.85
C VAL A 162 -6.16 -17.94 2.31
N THR A 163 -7.13 -18.81 2.53
CA THR A 163 -7.50 -19.34 3.84
C THR A 163 -7.84 -20.82 3.70
N ALA A 164 -7.73 -21.60 4.78
CA ALA A 164 -8.23 -22.97 4.78
C ALA A 164 -9.02 -23.27 6.04
N ASP A 165 -10.00 -24.16 5.88
CA ASP A 165 -10.71 -24.81 6.97
C ASP A 165 -10.54 -26.33 6.81
N GLY A 166 -9.75 -26.93 7.70
CA GLY A 166 -9.30 -28.32 7.52
C GLY A 166 -8.57 -28.52 6.19
N SER A 167 -9.16 -29.32 5.30
CA SER A 167 -8.64 -29.58 3.95
C SER A 167 -9.15 -28.62 2.88
N ASP A 168 -10.11 -27.76 3.19
CA ASP A 168 -10.81 -26.96 2.20
C ASP A 168 -10.11 -25.61 2.03
N LEU A 169 -9.44 -25.45 0.89
CA LEU A 169 -8.74 -24.24 0.51
C LEU A 169 -9.71 -23.28 -0.15
N THR A 170 -9.87 -22.10 0.44
CA THR A 170 -10.62 -20.99 -0.13
C THR A 170 -9.66 -19.87 -0.51
N TRP A 171 -9.86 -19.26 -1.66
CA TRP A 171 -9.15 -18.04 -2.03
C TRP A 171 -10.11 -16.98 -2.57
N SER A 172 -9.73 -15.71 -2.37
CA SER A 172 -10.38 -14.57 -2.99
C SER A 172 -9.34 -13.70 -3.71
N VAL A 173 -9.68 -13.18 -4.88
CA VAL A 173 -8.79 -12.31 -5.67
C VAL A 173 -9.58 -11.16 -6.27
N ARG A 174 -8.99 -9.95 -6.25
CA ARG A 174 -9.59 -8.80 -6.94
C ARG A 174 -9.18 -8.73 -8.40
N ALA A 175 -10.16 -8.66 -9.30
CA ALA A 175 -9.95 -8.54 -10.74
C ALA A 175 -11.18 -7.92 -11.43
N TYR A 176 -10.96 -6.95 -12.33
CA TYR A 176 -12.03 -6.39 -13.16
C TYR A 176 -12.27 -7.16 -14.46
N GLU A 177 -11.20 -7.71 -15.05
CA GLU A 177 -11.32 -8.61 -16.19
C GLU A 177 -11.63 -10.03 -15.69
N PRO A 178 -12.51 -10.79 -16.37
CA PRO A 178 -12.91 -12.10 -15.91
C PRO A 178 -11.74 -13.03 -15.62
N VAL A 179 -11.72 -13.60 -14.41
CA VAL A 179 -10.76 -14.66 -14.07
C VAL A 179 -11.18 -15.92 -14.81
N ILE A 180 -10.21 -16.62 -15.40
CA ILE A 180 -10.46 -17.79 -16.24
C ILE A 180 -9.78 -19.06 -15.71
N GLU A 181 -8.71 -18.92 -14.93
CA GLU A 181 -8.01 -20.05 -14.32
C GLU A 181 -7.27 -19.59 -13.05
N TYR A 182 -7.24 -20.48 -12.08
CA TYR A 182 -6.39 -20.42 -10.90
C TYR A 182 -5.36 -21.54 -10.96
N ARG A 183 -4.20 -21.31 -10.34
CA ARG A 183 -3.23 -22.38 -10.07
C ARG A 183 -2.91 -22.41 -8.60
N ILE A 184 -3.05 -23.60 -8.03
CA ILE A 184 -2.69 -23.93 -6.66
C ILE A 184 -1.33 -24.60 -6.74
N TYR A 185 -0.30 -23.96 -6.21
CA TYR A 185 1.02 -24.54 -6.06
C TYR A 185 1.10 -25.11 -4.64
N TYR A 186 1.75 -26.25 -4.50
CA TYR A 186 1.97 -26.87 -3.19
C TYR A 186 3.31 -27.60 -3.17
N ARG A 187 3.95 -27.60 -2.02
CA ARG A 187 5.18 -28.36 -1.75
C ARG A 187 5.23 -28.79 -0.29
N PRO A 188 5.86 -29.92 0.05
CA PRO A 188 6.19 -30.20 1.45
C PRO A 188 6.96 -29.04 2.06
N GLU A 189 6.73 -28.74 3.34
CA GLU A 189 7.36 -27.60 4.05
C GLU A 189 8.89 -27.60 3.94
N ASN A 190 9.50 -28.80 3.92
CA ASN A 190 10.95 -29.00 3.85
C ASN A 190 11.49 -29.14 2.41
N ALA A 191 10.67 -28.91 1.39
CA ALA A 191 11.10 -29.05 -0.01
C ALA A 191 11.56 -27.71 -0.59
N ASP A 192 12.68 -27.74 -1.33
CA ASP A 192 13.27 -26.51 -1.89
C ASP A 192 12.51 -25.96 -3.10
N GLU A 193 11.76 -26.80 -3.83
CA GLU A 193 11.17 -26.43 -5.13
C GLU A 193 9.63 -26.41 -5.14
N TRP A 194 9.07 -25.45 -5.88
CA TRP A 194 7.66 -25.37 -6.24
C TRP A 194 7.42 -26.03 -7.60
N ASN A 195 7.42 -27.36 -7.64
CA ASN A 195 7.31 -28.12 -8.89
C ASN A 195 5.94 -28.76 -9.13
N LYS A 196 5.04 -28.78 -8.13
CA LYS A 196 3.68 -29.30 -8.26
C LYS A 196 2.65 -28.17 -8.26
N TYR A 197 1.65 -28.29 -9.13
CA TYR A 197 0.51 -27.41 -9.15
C TYR A 197 -0.73 -28.09 -9.73
N GLU A 198 -1.90 -27.65 -9.26
CA GLU A 198 -3.19 -27.95 -9.88
C GLU A 198 -3.75 -26.74 -10.61
N SER A 199 -4.42 -26.97 -11.73
CA SER A 199 -5.08 -25.92 -12.51
C SER A 199 -6.59 -26.03 -12.34
N ILE A 200 -7.20 -24.97 -11.82
CA ILE A 200 -8.64 -24.90 -11.58
C ILE A 200 -9.24 -23.89 -12.55
N ARG A 201 -10.20 -24.31 -13.37
CA ARG A 201 -10.92 -23.39 -14.24
C ARG A 201 -11.90 -22.56 -13.41
N ALA A 202 -11.91 -21.25 -13.60
CA ALA A 202 -12.86 -20.39 -12.91
C ALA A 202 -14.31 -20.73 -13.33
N ALA A 203 -15.19 -20.89 -12.34
CA ALA A 203 -16.60 -21.16 -12.56
C ALA A 203 -17.40 -19.86 -12.60
N LYS A 204 -18.58 -19.90 -13.23
CA LYS A 204 -19.47 -18.72 -13.28
C LYS A 204 -19.90 -18.25 -11.89
N GLY A 205 -19.99 -19.17 -10.92
CA GLY A 205 -20.35 -18.89 -9.54
C GLY A 205 -19.23 -18.25 -8.71
N ASP A 206 -18.02 -18.12 -9.26
CA ASP A 206 -16.89 -17.55 -8.52
C ASP A 206 -16.98 -16.03 -8.37
N ASN A 207 -17.84 -15.38 -9.15
CA ASN A 207 -18.02 -13.94 -9.10
C ASN A 207 -19.51 -13.59 -9.02
N ASN A 208 -19.85 -12.75 -8.05
CA ASN A 208 -21.23 -12.35 -7.78
C ASN A 208 -21.57 -10.97 -8.39
N GLY A 209 -20.82 -10.53 -9.40
CA GLY A 209 -21.02 -9.25 -10.09
C GLY A 209 -20.22 -8.06 -9.53
N ASP A 210 -19.32 -8.30 -8.58
CA ASP A 210 -18.36 -7.32 -8.06
C ASP A 210 -16.95 -7.55 -8.65
N ASP A 211 -15.93 -6.90 -8.10
CA ASP A 211 -14.54 -7.07 -8.50
C ASP A 211 -13.82 -8.21 -7.75
N ILE A 212 -14.54 -9.03 -6.99
CA ILE A 212 -13.98 -10.12 -6.18
C ILE A 212 -14.35 -11.47 -6.79
N TRP A 213 -13.33 -12.30 -7.01
CA TRP A 213 -13.48 -13.67 -7.48
C TRP A 213 -13.09 -14.61 -6.34
N GLN A 214 -13.99 -15.49 -5.94
CA GLN A 214 -13.79 -16.42 -4.84
C GLN A 214 -14.09 -17.85 -5.28
N HIS A 215 -13.26 -18.78 -4.85
CA HIS A 215 -13.45 -20.20 -5.12
C HIS A 215 -12.94 -21.03 -3.94
N SER A 216 -13.46 -22.26 -3.80
CA SER A 216 -13.06 -23.20 -2.77
C SER A 216 -12.91 -24.60 -3.35
N VAL A 217 -11.86 -25.32 -2.94
CA VAL A 217 -11.62 -26.72 -3.31
C VAL A 217 -11.10 -27.52 -2.12
N SER A 218 -11.40 -28.81 -2.12
CA SER A 218 -10.77 -29.75 -1.19
C SER A 218 -9.36 -30.10 -1.66
N LEU A 219 -8.39 -30.07 -0.75
CA LEU A 219 -7.00 -30.44 -1.02
C LEU A 219 -6.72 -31.93 -0.89
N LEU A 220 -7.67 -32.73 -0.39
CA LEU A 220 -7.53 -34.18 -0.21
C LEU A 220 -7.09 -34.95 -1.46
N PRO A 221 -7.52 -34.60 -2.70
CA PRO A 221 -7.06 -35.29 -3.90
C PRO A 221 -5.58 -35.01 -4.25
N TYR A 222 -4.97 -33.98 -3.65
CA TYR A 222 -3.66 -33.47 -4.04
C TYR A 222 -2.59 -33.66 -2.96
N LEU A 223 -3.01 -33.66 -1.69
CA LEU A 223 -2.10 -33.68 -0.54
C LEU A 223 -2.21 -35.00 0.25
N GLN A 224 -1.07 -35.48 0.70
CA GLN A 224 -1.00 -36.68 1.56
C GLN A 224 -1.25 -36.31 3.03
N ALA A 225 -1.97 -37.19 3.74
CA ALA A 225 -2.21 -37.06 5.17
C ALA A 225 -0.90 -37.15 5.98
N GLY A 226 -0.83 -36.39 7.08
CA GLY A 226 0.31 -36.38 7.99
C GLY A 226 1.58 -35.68 7.45
N VAL A 227 1.47 -34.98 6.31
CA VAL A 227 2.55 -34.18 5.74
C VAL A 227 2.15 -32.71 5.76
N ARG A 228 3.08 -31.86 6.23
CA ARG A 228 2.94 -30.41 6.17
C ARG A 228 3.32 -29.87 4.81
N TYR A 229 2.42 -29.08 4.24
CA TYR A 229 2.59 -28.43 2.95
C TYR A 229 2.56 -26.92 3.09
N GLU A 230 3.40 -26.26 2.30
CA GLU A 230 3.24 -24.86 1.96
C GLU A 230 2.41 -24.76 0.67
N VAL A 231 1.37 -23.92 0.67
CA VAL A 231 0.41 -23.76 -0.42
C VAL A 231 0.31 -22.29 -0.81
N THR A 232 0.29 -22.01 -2.11
CA THR A 232 0.06 -20.66 -2.64
C THR A 232 -0.80 -20.70 -3.88
N VAL A 233 -1.51 -19.61 -4.15
CA VAL A 233 -2.44 -19.51 -5.28
C VAL A 233 -2.07 -18.31 -6.14
N LYS A 234 -2.24 -18.44 -7.45
CA LYS A 234 -2.30 -17.31 -8.38
C LYS A 234 -3.45 -17.45 -9.35
N ALA A 235 -3.92 -16.34 -9.88
CA ALA A 235 -5.03 -16.28 -10.83
C ALA A 235 -4.58 -15.69 -12.17
N ARG A 236 -5.28 -16.04 -13.25
CA ARG A 236 -5.14 -15.39 -14.56
C ARG A 236 -6.45 -14.94 -15.16
N ASN A 237 -6.36 -13.89 -15.97
CA ASN A 237 -7.40 -13.43 -16.88
C ASN A 237 -6.84 -13.35 -18.32
N ALA A 238 -7.57 -12.70 -19.22
CA ALA A 238 -7.14 -12.52 -20.62
C ALA A 238 -5.81 -11.74 -20.77
N LEU A 239 -5.44 -10.93 -19.78
CA LEU A 239 -4.18 -10.16 -19.77
C LEU A 239 -2.99 -10.95 -19.22
N GLY A 240 -3.23 -12.15 -18.69
CA GLY A 240 -2.21 -13.07 -18.21
C GLY A 240 -2.29 -13.35 -16.70
N TRP A 241 -1.20 -13.92 -16.18
CA TRP A 241 -1.06 -14.32 -14.77
C TRP A 241 -0.78 -13.12 -13.87
N GLY A 242 -1.55 -13.02 -12.79
CA GLY A 242 -1.25 -12.18 -11.63
C GLY A 242 -0.08 -12.72 -10.80
N SER A 243 0.23 -12.02 -9.72
CA SER A 243 1.20 -12.51 -8.73
C SER A 243 0.65 -13.68 -7.93
N PHE A 244 1.53 -14.34 -7.17
CA PHE A 244 1.13 -15.25 -6.11
C PHE A 244 0.40 -14.52 -4.99
N ALA A 245 -0.22 -15.29 -4.10
CA ALA A 245 -0.75 -14.81 -2.84
C ALA A 245 0.35 -14.09 -2.05
N ARG A 246 -0.04 -13.10 -1.23
CA ARG A 246 0.95 -12.34 -0.44
C ARG A 246 1.63 -13.18 0.62
N GLU A 247 0.87 -14.12 1.16
CA GLU A 247 1.29 -15.04 2.21
C GLU A 247 0.96 -16.45 1.73
N ASN A 248 1.93 -17.35 1.92
CA ASN A 248 1.71 -18.76 1.68
C ASN A 248 1.03 -19.37 2.92
N LEU A 249 0.20 -20.36 2.69
CA LEU A 249 -0.50 -21.08 3.75
C LEU A 249 0.27 -22.35 4.11
N LEU A 250 0.53 -22.56 5.40
CA LEU A 250 0.99 -23.84 5.92
C LEU A 250 -0.23 -24.68 6.32
N ILE A 251 -0.33 -25.89 5.77
CA ILE A 251 -1.46 -26.80 5.99
C ILE A 251 -0.97 -28.23 6.22
N GLU A 252 -1.68 -28.96 7.07
CA GLU A 252 -1.46 -30.38 7.33
C GLU A 252 -2.80 -31.09 7.25
N ILE A 253 -2.91 -32.10 6.40
CA ILE A 253 -4.14 -32.88 6.27
C ILE A 253 -4.20 -33.91 7.42
N PRO A 254 -5.20 -33.85 8.31
CA PRO A 254 -5.31 -34.79 9.43
C PRO A 254 -5.58 -36.22 8.95
N ALA A 255 -4.94 -37.21 9.57
CA ALA A 255 -5.06 -38.62 9.20
C ALA A 255 -6.50 -39.16 9.29
N ASP A 256 -7.27 -38.69 10.28
CA ASP A 256 -8.64 -39.15 10.57
C ASP A 256 -9.65 -38.78 9.46
N THR A 257 -9.31 -37.85 8.56
CA THR A 257 -10.20 -37.41 7.47
C THR A 257 -10.29 -38.41 6.30
N VAL A 258 -9.35 -39.36 6.22
CA VAL A 258 -9.33 -40.40 5.18
C VAL A 258 -10.25 -41.57 5.54
N GLU A 259 -10.47 -41.84 6.84
CA GLU A 259 -11.26 -42.99 7.30
C GLU A 259 -12.77 -42.83 7.03
N VAL A 260 -13.32 -41.62 7.11
CA VAL A 260 -14.77 -41.37 6.94
C VAL A 260 -15.27 -41.67 5.52
N ARG A 261 -14.40 -41.62 4.50
CA ARG A 261 -14.81 -41.86 3.11
C ARG A 261 -14.93 -43.35 2.74
N ASN A 262 -14.30 -44.24 3.50
CA ASN A 262 -14.36 -45.68 3.24
C ASN A 262 -15.63 -46.36 3.79
N ASP A 263 -16.40 -45.67 4.64
CA ASP A 263 -17.59 -46.24 5.29
C ASP A 263 -18.90 -46.00 4.52
N VAL A 264 -18.89 -45.25 3.42
CA VAL A 264 -20.12 -44.84 2.70
C VAL A 264 -20.39 -45.65 1.42
N GLU A 265 -19.64 -46.72 1.14
CA GLU A 265 -19.82 -47.52 -0.10
C GLU A 265 -20.73 -48.76 0.03
N TRP A 266 -21.45 -48.95 1.15
CA TRP A 266 -22.35 -50.11 1.29
C TRP A 266 -23.69 -49.80 1.96
N LEU A 267 -24.61 -49.16 1.24
CA LEU A 267 -26.06 -49.34 1.46
C LEU A 267 -26.81 -49.24 0.11
N GLU A 268 -26.61 -50.21 -0.77
CA GLU A 268 -27.65 -50.64 -1.72
C GLU A 268 -28.47 -51.75 -1.05
N ILE A 269 -29.73 -51.47 -0.73
CA ILE A 269 -30.84 -52.43 -0.70
C ILE A 269 -32.06 -51.75 -1.32
#